data_AF-A0A848SMD5-F1
#
_entry.id   AF-A0A848SMD5-F1
#
_cell.length_a   1.000
_cell.length_b   1.000
_cell.length_c   1.000
_cell.angle_alpha   90.00
_cell.angle_beta   90.00
_cell.angle_gamma   90.00
#
_symmetry.space_group_name_H-M   'P 1'
#
loop_
_entity.id
_entity.type
_entity.pdbx_description
1 polymer ?
#
loop_
_entity_poly.entity_id
_entity_poly.type
_entity_poly.pdbx_seq_one_letter_code
_entity_poly.pdbx_strand_id
1 'polypeptide(L)' 'DAIKAIAVPVVEVHLSDPHEREDFRHRSYVGMAADATVQGLGVQSYIVGLEKAAAL' A
#
# COMPACT_ATOMS: atom_id res chain seq x y z
N ASP A 1 -8.28 0.16 11.31
CA ASP A 1 -9.73 0.35 11.61
C ASP A 1 -10.37 1.46 10.82
N ALA A 2 -9.84 2.69 10.84
CA ALA A 2 -10.41 3.79 10.06
C ALA A 2 -10.64 3.45 8.57
N ILE A 3 -9.65 2.83 7.91
CA ILE A 3 -9.76 2.38 6.51
C ILE A 3 -10.92 1.39 6.33
N LYS A 4 -11.11 0.43 7.25
CA LYS A 4 -12.19 -0.55 7.18
C LYS A 4 -13.58 0.07 7.41
N ALA A 5 -13.65 1.26 8.00
CA ALA A 5 -14.90 1.92 8.37
C ALA A 5 -15.43 2.86 7.28
N ILE A 6 -14.64 3.15 6.25
CA ILE A 6 -15.00 4.03 5.14
C ILE A 6 -15.28 3.20 3.88
N ALA A 7 -16.10 3.75 2.99
CA ALA A 7 -16.38 3.15 1.68
C ALA A 7 -15.40 3.59 0.59
N VAL A 8 -14.49 4.51 0.90
CA VAL A 8 -13.50 5.02 -0.07
C VAL A 8 -12.38 3.98 -0.20
N PRO A 9 -12.04 3.52 -1.42
CA PRO A 9 -10.98 2.56 -1.63
C PRO A 9 -9.61 3.14 -1.24
N VAL A 10 -8.72 2.28 -0.74
CA VAL A 10 -7.40 2.68 -0.26
C VAL A 10 -6.31 1.87 -0.95
N VAL A 11 -5.31 2.57 -1.48
CA VAL A 11 -4.07 1.98 -2.01
C VAL A 11 -2.93 2.31 -1.07
N GLU A 12 -2.28 1.29 -0.53
CA GLU A 12 -1.07 1.43 0.28
C GLU A 12 0.16 1.56 -0.62
N VAL A 13 1.08 2.46 -0.27
CA VAL A 13 2.30 2.72 -1.05
C VAL A 13 3.52 2.73 -0.13
N HIS A 14 4.53 1.92 -0.48
CA HIS A 14 5.86 1.92 0.12
C HIS A 14 6.95 2.20 -0.92
N LEU A 15 7.94 3.01 -0.56
CA LEU A 15 9.10 3.27 -1.43
C LEU A 15 10.01 2.03 -1.56
N SER A 16 10.36 1.43 -0.43
CA SER A 16 11.12 0.17 -0.37
C SER A 16 10.18 -1.04 -0.34
N ASP A 17 10.70 -2.25 -0.54
CA ASP A 17 9.96 -3.47 -0.22
C ASP A 17 10.07 -3.77 1.28
N PRO A 18 8.98 -3.73 2.06
CA PRO A 18 9.01 -4.10 3.49
C PRO A 18 9.40 -5.56 3.73
N HIS A 19 9.20 -6.49 2.78
CA HIS A 19 9.55 -7.91 2.95
C HIS A 19 11.04 -8.22 2.79
N GLU A 20 11.80 -7.35 2.12
CA GLU A 20 13.26 -7.47 2.02
C GLU A 20 13.99 -6.81 3.19
N ARG A 21 13.23 -6.40 4.22
CA ARG A 21 13.70 -5.61 5.35
C ARG A 21 13.51 -6.32 6.67
N GLU A 22 13.71 -5.61 7.78
CA GLU A 22 13.58 -6.14 9.13
C GLU A 22 12.20 -6.80 9.35
N ASP A 23 12.16 -7.96 10.02
CA ASP A 23 10.95 -8.79 10.16
C ASP A 23 9.71 -8.04 10.65
N PHE A 24 9.89 -7.05 11.54
CA PHE A 24 8.77 -6.28 12.06
C PHE A 24 8.05 -5.42 10.99
N ARG A 25 8.67 -5.20 9.84
CA ARG A 25 8.09 -4.45 8.70
C ARG A 25 7.25 -5.31 7.78
N HIS A 26 7.38 -6.64 7.86
CA HIS A 26 6.65 -7.57 6.98
C HIS A 26 5.14 -7.55 7.27
N ARG A 27 4.74 -7.04 8.44
CA ARG A 27 3.35 -6.96 8.87
C ARG A 27 2.80 -5.56 8.67
N SER A 28 2.03 -5.37 7.59
CA SER A 28 1.28 -4.13 7.39
C SER A 28 -0.17 -4.25 7.83
N TYR A 29 -0.57 -3.47 8.85
CA TYR A 29 -1.98 -3.31 9.21
C TYR A 29 -2.75 -2.44 8.21
N VAL A 30 -2.05 -1.57 7.47
CA VAL A 30 -2.64 -0.76 6.40
C VAL A 30 -2.95 -1.66 5.21
N GLY A 31 -1.99 -2.49 4.78
CA GLY A 31 -2.18 -3.45 3.69
C GLY A 31 -3.26 -4.49 3.96
N MET A 32 -3.43 -4.91 5.21
CA MET A 32 -4.57 -5.77 5.62
C MET A 32 -5.95 -5.12 5.47
N ALA A 33 -6.01 -3.80 5.30
CA ALA A 33 -7.25 -3.03 5.13
C ALA A 33 -7.34 -2.33 3.76
N ALA A 34 -6.26 -2.33 2.96
CA ALA A 34 -6.20 -1.68 1.67
C ALA A 34 -6.68 -2.61 0.54
N ASP A 35 -7.21 -2.03 -0.53
CA ASP A 35 -7.65 -2.75 -1.73
C ASP A 35 -6.45 -3.18 -2.60
N ALA A 36 -5.34 -2.43 -2.52
CA ALA A 36 -4.10 -2.76 -3.18
C ALA A 36 -2.88 -2.22 -2.41
N THR A 37 -1.72 -2.88 -2.59
CA THR A 37 -0.43 -2.41 -2.08
C THR A 37 0.56 -2.32 -3.24
N VAL A 38 1.36 -1.24 -3.27
CA VAL A 38 2.50 -1.03 -4.17
C VAL A 38 3.75 -0.81 -3.33
N GLN A 39 4.81 -1.56 -3.60
CA GLN A 39 6.04 -1.50 -2.81
C GLN A 39 7.29 -1.80 -3.65
N GLY A 40 8.45 -1.32 -3.21
CA GLY A 40 9.75 -1.67 -3.80
C GLY A 40 10.16 -0.90 -5.06
N LEU A 41 9.34 0.03 -5.57
CA LEU A 41 9.62 0.77 -6.82
C LEU A 41 10.21 2.17 -6.59
N GLY A 42 10.65 2.48 -5.37
CA GLY A 42 11.08 3.82 -4.99
C GLY A 42 9.97 4.84 -5.22
N VAL A 43 10.31 6.01 -5.76
CA VAL A 43 9.33 7.08 -6.02
C VAL A 43 8.25 6.64 -7.02
N GLN A 44 8.56 5.70 -7.93
CA GLN A 44 7.60 5.17 -8.90
C GLN A 44 6.43 4.43 -8.24
N SER A 45 6.58 3.98 -6.99
CA SER A 45 5.47 3.38 -6.24
C SER A 45 4.26 4.32 -6.14
N TYR A 46 4.47 5.64 -6.10
CA TYR A 46 3.37 6.61 -6.09
C TYR A 46 2.66 6.72 -7.43
N ILE A 47 3.39 6.67 -8.55
CA ILE A 47 2.79 6.74 -9.89
C ILE A 47 1.94 5.49 -10.14
N VAL A 48 2.49 4.31 -9.88
CA VAL A 48 1.74 3.05 -9.98
C VAL A 48 0.57 3.00 -9.00
N GLY A 49 0.74 3.55 -7.79
CA GLY A 49 -0.33 3.70 -6.81
C GLY A 49 -1.48 4.58 -7.33
N LEU A 50 -1.16 5.68 -7.99
CA LEU A 50 -2.15 6.58 -8.61
C LEU A 50 -2.88 5.91 -9.77
N GLU A 51 -2.16 5.19 -10.64
CA GLU A 51 -2.77 4.41 -11.73
C GLU A 51 -3.74 3.35 -11.21
N LYS A 52 -3.37 2.65 -10.12
CA LYS A 52 -4.28 1.71 -9.45
C LYS A 52 -5.50 2.41 -8.87
N ALA A 53 -5.31 3.54 -8.19
CA ALA A 53 -6.42 4.30 -7.64
C ALA A 53 -7.39 4.80 -8.71
N ALA A 54 -6.90 5.15 -9.91
CA ALA A 54 -7.74 5.56 -11.04
C ALA A 54 -8.54 4.40 -11.68
N ALA A 55 -8.17 3.15 -11.39
CA ALA A 55 -8.81 1.95 -11.96
C ALA A 55 -9.81 1.27 -11.00
N LEU A 56 -10.02 1.82 -9.79
CA LEU A 56 -10.97 1.36 -8.78
C LEU A 56 -12.28 2.16 -8.86
#